data_AF-A0A2E4SMB6-F1
#
_entry.id   AF-A0A2E4SMB6-F1
#
_cell.length_a   1.000
_cell.length_b   1.000
_cell.length_c   1.000
_cell.angle_alpha   90.00
_cell.angle_beta   90.00
_cell.angle_gamma   90.00
#
_symmetry.space_group_name_H-M   'P 1'
#
loop_
_entity.id
_entity.type
_entity.pdbx_description
1 polymer ?
#
loop_
_entity_poly.entity_id
_entity_poly.type
_entity_poly.pdbx_seq_one_letter_code
_entity_poly.pdbx_strand_id
1 'polypeptide(L)'
;MATNASVFVTDTLDNGRPGVLETTFLDCRRQIFAVISLTDVPKGTHTLVVDWTDPNGRRRERNTQKILDSTREVVTWLKLHPATGSGVLRAFNPAIGMTAFIGIWNVTISLDGAAIQRTEFEVVC
;
A
#
# COMPACT_ATOMS: atom_id res chain seq x y z
N MET A 1 -10.69 -22.42 -10.66
CA MET A 1 -10.18 -21.97 -9.33
C MET A 1 -10.08 -20.46 -9.39
N ALA A 2 -10.44 -19.76 -8.31
CA ALA A 2 -10.31 -18.31 -8.24
C ALA A 2 -8.96 -17.97 -7.61
N THR A 3 -8.29 -16.92 -8.11
CA THR A 3 -7.05 -16.43 -7.51
C THR A 3 -7.32 -16.00 -6.07
N ASN A 4 -6.47 -16.44 -5.15
CA ASN A 4 -6.49 -16.01 -3.76
C ASN A 4 -5.31 -15.07 -3.49
N ALA A 5 -5.57 -13.99 -2.77
CA ALA A 5 -4.54 -13.05 -2.34
C ALA A 5 -4.62 -12.79 -0.84
N SER A 6 -3.48 -12.89 -0.15
CA SER A 6 -3.31 -12.39 1.21
C SER A 6 -2.39 -11.18 1.18
N VAL A 7 -2.65 -10.20 2.05
CA VAL A 7 -1.87 -8.97 2.10
C VAL A 7 -1.59 -8.59 3.54
N PHE A 8 -0.37 -8.14 3.80
CA PHE A 8 -0.04 -7.39 4.99
C PHE A 8 0.60 -6.06 4.60
N VAL A 9 0.45 -5.07 5.46
CA VAL A 9 0.96 -3.71 5.26
C VAL A 9 1.93 -3.40 6.39
N THR A 10 3.04 -2.73 6.07
CA THR A 10 4.09 -2.39 7.04
C THR A 10 4.81 -1.11 6.63
N ASP A 11 5.31 -0.34 7.59
CA ASP A 11 6.19 0.81 7.37
C ASP A 11 7.66 0.51 7.78
N THR A 12 7.96 -0.76 8.06
CA THR A 12 9.29 -1.21 8.49
C THR A 12 9.95 -2.15 7.51
N LEU A 13 11.28 -2.13 7.53
CA LEU A 13 12.12 -3.05 6.80
C LEU A 13 12.95 -3.88 7.79
N ASP A 14 12.96 -5.19 7.60
CA ASP A 14 13.91 -6.12 8.21
C ASP A 14 14.90 -6.57 7.12
N ASN A 15 16.19 -6.28 7.31
CA ASN A 15 17.26 -6.59 6.35
C ASN A 15 16.94 -6.13 4.90
N GLY A 16 16.31 -4.97 4.75
CA GLY A 16 15.94 -4.38 3.45
C GLY A 16 14.69 -4.97 2.80
N ARG A 17 13.96 -5.86 3.49
CA ARG A 17 12.67 -6.42 3.04
C ARG A 17 11.54 -5.97 3.97
N PRO A 18 10.30 -5.80 3.50
CA PRO A 18 9.18 -5.45 4.37
C PRO A 18 9.06 -6.44 5.54
N GLY A 19 9.16 -5.92 6.78
CA GLY A 19 9.04 -6.72 8.00
C GLY A 19 7.58 -6.98 8.34
N VAL A 20 7.27 -8.17 8.84
CA VAL A 20 5.93 -8.49 9.35
C VAL A 20 5.77 -7.78 10.69
N LEU A 21 4.93 -6.75 10.74
CA LEU A 21 4.49 -6.13 11.99
C LEU A 21 3.03 -6.48 12.26
N GLU A 22 2.70 -6.69 13.53
CA GLU A 22 1.33 -6.94 14.01
C GLU A 22 0.52 -5.64 14.20
N THR A 23 1.09 -4.47 13.90
CA THR A 23 0.44 -3.19 14.15
C THR A 23 -0.18 -2.61 12.88
N THR A 24 -1.44 -2.23 12.95
CA THR A 24 -2.14 -1.52 11.86
C THR A 24 -1.90 -0.01 11.86
N PHE A 25 -1.14 0.53 12.82
CA PHE A 25 -0.84 1.96 12.95
C PHE A 25 0.52 2.29 12.32
N LEU A 26 0.53 3.08 11.24
CA LEU A 26 1.73 3.37 10.46
C LEU A 26 2.11 4.86 10.53
N ASP A 27 3.42 5.14 10.55
CA ASP A 27 3.93 6.51 10.57
C ASP A 27 3.83 7.15 9.18
N CYS A 28 3.16 8.29 9.11
CA CYS A 28 2.92 9.01 7.87
C CYS A 28 4.20 9.52 7.17
N ARG A 29 5.33 9.57 7.88
CA ARG A 29 6.64 9.99 7.35
C ARG A 29 7.38 8.86 6.67
N ARG A 30 6.99 7.61 6.92
CA ARG A 30 7.66 6.43 6.36
C ARG A 30 7.06 6.03 5.03
N GLN A 31 7.84 5.26 4.28
CA GLN A 31 7.33 4.55 3.14
C GLN A 31 6.56 3.33 3.64
N ILE A 32 5.34 3.20 3.17
CA ILE A 32 4.44 2.11 3.53
C ILE A 32 4.52 1.07 2.42
N PHE A 33 4.64 -0.19 2.78
CA PHE A 33 4.74 -1.33 1.87
C PHE A 33 3.49 -2.20 2.02
N ALA A 34 2.97 -2.68 0.90
CA ALA A 34 2.02 -3.79 0.87
C ALA A 34 2.70 -4.99 0.23
N VAL A 35 2.74 -6.10 0.97
CA VAL A 35 3.25 -7.38 0.49
C VAL A 35 2.06 -8.26 0.19
N ILE A 36 1.97 -8.70 -1.05
CA ILE A 36 0.83 -9.42 -1.61
C ILE A 36 1.29 -10.82 -1.96
N SER A 37 0.79 -11.81 -1.22
CA SER A 37 1.01 -13.22 -1.55
C SER A 37 -0.13 -13.72 -2.43
N LEU A 38 0.21 -14.40 -3.52
CA LEU A 38 -0.71 -14.86 -4.54
C LEU A 38 -0.70 -16.38 -4.65
N THR A 39 -1.88 -16.97 -4.72
CA THR A 39 -2.09 -18.41 -4.95
C THR A 39 -3.20 -18.60 -5.99
N ASP A 40 -3.17 -19.74 -6.67
CA ASP A 40 -4.16 -20.11 -7.69
C ASP A 40 -4.32 -19.10 -8.84
N VAL A 41 -3.24 -18.38 -9.18
CA VAL A 41 -3.21 -17.51 -10.36
C VAL A 41 -3.42 -18.37 -11.63
N PRO A 42 -4.39 -18.04 -12.50
CA PRO A 42 -4.62 -18.76 -13.75
C PRO A 42 -3.36 -18.77 -14.63
N LYS A 43 -3.29 -19.73 -15.57
CA LYS A 43 -2.16 -19.81 -16.51
C LYS A 43 -2.11 -18.59 -17.43
N GLY A 44 -0.92 -18.02 -17.58
CA GLY A 44 -0.66 -16.93 -18.53
C GLY A 44 -0.17 -15.65 -17.85
N THR A 45 -0.25 -14.57 -18.61
CA THR A 45 0.17 -13.24 -18.16
C THR A 45 -1.04 -12.44 -17.72
N HIS A 46 -1.00 -11.91 -16.50
CA HIS A 46 -2.08 -11.15 -15.90
C HIS A 46 -1.64 -9.72 -15.55
N THR A 47 -2.62 -8.85 -15.33
CA THR A 47 -2.39 -7.47 -14.88
C THR A 47 -2.83 -7.34 -13.43
N LEU A 48 -1.88 -7.14 -12.53
CA LEU A 48 -2.17 -6.84 -11.13
C LEU A 48 -2.17 -5.32 -10.94
N VAL A 49 -3.24 -4.81 -10.33
CA VAL A 49 -3.41 -3.40 -9.99
C VAL A 49 -3.57 -3.27 -8.48
N VAL A 50 -2.83 -2.35 -7.87
CA VAL A 50 -2.93 -2.01 -6.46
C VAL A 50 -3.24 -0.53 -6.31
N ASP A 51 -4.45 -0.25 -5.86
CA ASP A 51 -4.96 1.10 -5.63
C ASP A 51 -4.89 1.45 -4.15
N TRP A 52 -4.22 2.57 -3.83
CA TRP A 52 -4.11 3.12 -2.49
C TRP A 52 -5.07 4.29 -2.33
N THR A 53 -6.02 4.18 -1.41
CA THR A 53 -7.09 5.17 -1.20
C THR A 53 -6.97 5.76 0.20
N ASP A 54 -6.97 7.09 0.28
CA ASP A 54 -6.85 7.81 1.54
C ASP A 54 -8.16 7.81 2.36
N PRO A 55 -8.14 8.31 3.60
CA PRO A 55 -9.33 8.35 4.47
C PRO A 55 -10.48 9.20 3.94
N ASN A 56 -10.22 10.07 2.95
CA ASN A 56 -11.23 10.91 2.30
C ASN A 56 -11.78 10.25 1.03
N GLY A 57 -11.44 8.99 0.76
CA GLY A 57 -11.88 8.25 -0.43
C GLY A 57 -11.12 8.62 -1.71
N ARG A 58 -10.05 9.42 -1.63
CA ARG A 58 -9.26 9.79 -2.81
C ARG A 58 -8.16 8.78 -3.06
N ARG A 59 -8.14 8.20 -4.27
CA ARG A 59 -6.99 7.40 -4.74
C ARG A 59 -5.74 8.26 -4.83
N ARG A 60 -4.70 7.88 -4.08
CA ARG A 60 -3.41 8.59 -4.02
C ARG A 60 -2.34 7.96 -4.89
N GLU A 61 -2.39 6.65 -5.03
CA GLU A 61 -1.41 5.90 -5.79
C GLU A 61 -2.06 4.72 -6.49
N ARG A 62 -1.54 4.37 -7.68
CA ARG A 62 -1.94 3.20 -8.45
C ARG A 62 -0.70 2.51 -8.98
N ASN A 63 -0.44 1.31 -8.49
CA ASN A 63 0.66 0.47 -8.97
C ASN A 63 0.10 -0.58 -9.93
N THR A 64 0.57 -0.60 -11.18
CA THR A 64 0.15 -1.58 -12.18
C THR A 64 1.35 -2.38 -12.63
N GLN A 65 1.23 -3.71 -12.63
CA GLN A 65 2.31 -4.62 -13.02
C GLN A 65 1.79 -5.84 -13.76
N LYS A 66 2.62 -6.38 -14.64
CA LYS A 66 2.37 -7.67 -15.29
C LYS A 66 2.94 -8.78 -14.42
N ILE A 67 2.14 -9.80 -14.15
CA ILE A 67 2.53 -10.98 -13.38
C ILE A 67 2.30 -12.24 -14.21
N LEU A 68 3.01 -13.31 -13.87
CA LEU A 68 2.84 -14.64 -14.46
C LEU A 68 2.08 -15.55 -13.49
N ASP A 69 1.60 -16.69 -13.96
CA ASP A 69 0.96 -17.73 -13.15
C ASP A 69 1.88 -18.31 -12.06
N SER A 70 3.20 -18.19 -12.26
CA SER A 70 4.23 -18.56 -11.30
C SER A 70 4.54 -17.49 -10.25
N THR A 71 4.02 -16.26 -10.40
CA THR A 71 4.22 -15.20 -9.41
C THR A 71 3.54 -15.57 -8.09
N ARG A 72 4.30 -15.52 -7.00
CA ARG A 72 3.83 -15.86 -5.64
C ARG A 72 3.81 -14.68 -4.69
N GLU A 73 4.62 -13.67 -4.96
CA GLU A 73 4.73 -12.48 -4.13
C GLU A 73 4.93 -11.26 -5.00
N VAL A 74 4.30 -10.17 -4.57
CA VAL A 74 4.44 -8.84 -5.13
C VAL A 74 4.60 -7.86 -3.98
N VAL A 75 5.56 -6.94 -4.10
CA VAL A 75 5.72 -5.83 -3.17
C VAL A 75 5.43 -4.52 -3.90
N THR A 76 4.60 -3.69 -3.29
CA THR A 76 4.30 -2.33 -3.75
C THR A 76 4.41 -1.38 -2.57
N TRP A 77 4.55 -0.09 -2.86
CA TRP A 77 4.74 0.92 -1.84
C TRP A 77 3.94 2.18 -2.10
N LEU A 78 3.73 2.91 -1.01
CA LEU A 78 3.14 4.23 -0.94
C LEU A 78 4.12 5.12 -0.19
N LYS A 79 4.47 6.26 -0.80
CA LYS A 79 5.23 7.31 -0.13
C LYS A 79 4.35 8.55 -0.02
N LEU A 80 4.00 8.90 1.21
CA LEU A 80 3.14 10.06 1.46
C LEU A 80 3.95 11.34 1.30
N HIS A 81 3.48 12.21 0.41
CA HIS A 81 4.04 13.54 0.22
C HIS A 81 3.10 14.59 0.81
N PRO A 82 3.51 15.31 1.86
CA PRO A 82 2.77 16.46 2.39
C PRO A 82 2.54 17.55 1.33
N ALA A 83 1.44 18.31 1.50
CA ALA A 83 1.05 19.38 0.58
C ALA A 83 2.16 20.41 0.34
N THR A 84 2.27 20.89 -0.90
CA THR A 84 3.22 21.93 -1.34
C THR A 84 3.04 23.21 -0.51
N GLY A 85 4.17 23.81 -0.08
CA GLY A 85 4.18 25.07 0.70
C GLY A 85 4.49 24.94 2.20
N SER A 86 4.59 23.74 2.76
CA SER A 86 4.90 23.51 4.19
C SER A 86 6.39 23.38 4.53
N GLY A 87 7.29 23.55 3.55
CA GLY A 87 8.70 23.16 3.65
C GLY A 87 9.49 23.80 4.81
N VAL A 88 9.28 25.09 5.10
CA VAL A 88 10.00 25.80 6.18
C VAL A 88 9.50 25.39 7.57
N LEU A 89 8.21 25.10 7.72
CA LEU A 89 7.61 24.73 9.01
C LEU A 89 7.90 23.26 9.40
N ARG A 90 8.23 22.40 8.43
CA ARG A 90 8.55 20.98 8.69
C ARG A 90 9.86 20.75 9.43
N ALA A 91 10.81 21.69 9.35
CA ALA A 91 12.02 21.62 10.16
C ALA A 91 11.71 21.62 11.67
N PHE A 92 10.55 22.14 12.05
CA PHE A 92 10.09 22.25 13.43
C PHE A 92 9.01 21.22 13.78
N ASN A 93 8.10 20.89 12.83
CA ASN A 93 7.14 19.79 12.98
C ASN A 93 6.87 19.07 11.64
N PRO A 94 7.41 17.86 11.43
CA PRO A 94 7.25 17.10 10.19
C PRO A 94 5.81 16.68 9.84
N ALA A 95 4.87 16.72 10.79
CA ALA A 95 3.46 16.35 10.57
C ALA A 95 2.64 17.49 9.91
N ILE A 96 3.20 18.70 9.78
CA ILE A 96 2.51 19.83 9.15
C ILE A 96 2.25 19.53 7.67
N GLY A 97 0.97 19.53 7.29
CA GLY A 97 0.51 19.20 5.94
C GLY A 97 0.22 17.71 5.70
N MET A 98 0.22 16.89 6.77
CA MET A 98 -0.07 15.45 6.73
C MET A 98 -1.45 15.08 7.26
N THR A 99 -2.20 16.03 7.84
CA THR A 99 -3.51 15.79 8.46
C THR A 99 -4.52 15.12 7.52
N ALA A 100 -4.47 15.45 6.22
CA ALA A 100 -5.33 14.84 5.20
C ALA A 100 -5.00 13.34 4.94
N PHE A 101 -3.92 12.82 5.50
CA PHE A 101 -3.49 11.43 5.40
C PHE A 101 -3.67 10.65 6.70
N ILE A 102 -4.05 11.30 7.81
CA ILE A 102 -4.32 10.64 9.09
C ILE A 102 -5.70 9.97 9.02
N GLY A 103 -5.78 8.72 9.46
CA GLY A 103 -7.00 7.92 9.49
C GLY A 103 -6.89 6.60 8.73
N ILE A 104 -8.04 6.00 8.44
CA ILE A 104 -8.14 4.68 7.81
C ILE A 104 -7.88 4.78 6.31
N TRP A 105 -6.88 4.06 5.85
CA TRP A 105 -6.55 3.86 4.44
C TRP A 105 -7.10 2.55 3.93
N ASN A 106 -7.26 2.49 2.61
CA ASN A 106 -7.62 1.26 1.92
C ASN A 106 -6.62 0.89 0.82
N VAL A 107 -6.26 -0.40 0.78
CA VAL A 107 -5.54 -1.00 -0.34
C VAL A 107 -6.47 -2.00 -1.02
N THR A 108 -6.79 -1.73 -2.28
CA THR A 108 -7.57 -2.64 -3.13
C THR A 108 -6.65 -3.28 -4.16
N ILE A 109 -6.69 -4.61 -4.23
CA ILE A 109 -5.88 -5.43 -5.14
C ILE A 109 -6.82 -6.06 -6.17
N SER A 110 -6.54 -5.81 -7.44
CA SER A 110 -7.32 -6.33 -8.56
C SER A 110 -6.44 -7.09 -9.54
N LEU A 111 -6.96 -8.20 -10.08
CA LEU A 111 -6.35 -8.99 -11.14
C LEU A 111 -7.25 -8.91 -12.38
N ASP A 112 -6.69 -8.44 -13.50
CA ASP A 112 -7.41 -8.25 -14.77
C ASP A 112 -8.72 -7.47 -14.63
N GLY A 113 -8.74 -6.50 -13.70
CA GLY A 113 -9.88 -5.64 -13.42
C GLY A 113 -10.86 -6.17 -12.37
N ALA A 114 -10.75 -7.43 -11.95
CA ALA A 114 -11.55 -7.99 -10.86
C ALA A 114 -10.85 -7.81 -9.51
N ALA A 115 -11.53 -7.22 -8.53
CA ALA A 115 -11.00 -7.10 -7.17
C ALA A 115 -10.89 -8.50 -6.52
N ILE A 116 -9.70 -8.84 -6.05
CA ILE A 116 -9.40 -10.15 -5.42
C ILE A 116 -9.08 -10.04 -3.94
N GLN A 117 -8.68 -8.86 -3.45
CA GLN A 117 -8.43 -8.63 -2.04
C GLN A 117 -8.55 -7.15 -1.69
N ARG A 118 -8.94 -6.86 -0.44
CA ARG A 118 -9.01 -5.53 0.14
C ARG A 118 -8.49 -5.56 1.57
N THR A 119 -7.64 -4.62 1.94
CA THR A 119 -7.16 -4.47 3.32
C THR A 119 -7.20 -3.00 3.76
N GLU A 120 -7.24 -2.81 5.06
CA GLU A 120 -7.29 -1.50 5.71
C GLU A 120 -6.15 -1.39 6.73
N PHE A 121 -5.63 -0.18 6.86
CA PHE A 121 -4.63 0.17 7.86
C PHE A 121 -4.86 1.62 8.28
N GLU A 122 -4.36 1.99 9.45
CA GLU A 122 -4.50 3.34 10.00
C GLU A 122 -3.16 4.07 9.94
N VAL A 123 -3.18 5.33 9.51
CA VAL A 123 -2.03 6.22 9.57
C VAL A 123 -2.27 7.22 10.69
N VAL A 124 -1.36 7.33 11.64
CA VAL A 124 -1.61 8.12 12.87
C VAL A 124 -0.81 9.41 13.01
N CYS A 125 0.40 9.54 12.44
CA CYS A 125 1.33 10.66 12.70
C CYS A 125 1.48 10.97 14.22
#